data_AF-A0AAU5X4P0-F1
#
_entry.id   AF-A0AAU5X4P0-F1
#
_cell.length_a   1.000
_cell.length_b   1.000
_cell.length_c   1.000
_cell.angle_alpha   90.00
_cell.angle_beta   90.00
_cell.angle_gamma   90.00
#
_symmetry.space_group_name_H-M   'P 1'
#
loop_
_entity.id
_entity.type
_entity.pdbx_description
1 polymer ?
#
loop_
_entity_poly.entity_id
_entity_poly.type
_entity_poly.pdbx_seq_one_letter_code
_entity_poly.pdbx_strand_id
1 'polypeptide(L)'
;MTELQGLRVDNTTVGRGLSAWDSMSSELQSMWNKAVTRVRALNDETPWGDGSDGASFYAAYVANGGPEMLCAEGTRLVDEIVKVGPTMRKSVQNITSTDHGMAQDLNNSISV
;
A
#
# COMPACT_ATOMS: atom_id res chain seq x y z
N MET A 1 -36.81 21.10 -7.51
CA MET A 1 -35.98 21.01 -6.29
C MET A 1 -35.27 19.67 -6.35
N THR A 2 -34.04 19.67 -6.85
CA THR A 2 -33.26 18.45 -7.04
C THR A 2 -32.60 18.16 -5.69
N GLU A 3 -33.12 17.17 -4.96
CA GLU A 3 -32.43 16.65 -3.78
C GLU A 3 -31.04 16.19 -4.24
N LEU A 4 -30.00 16.91 -3.82
CA LEU A 4 -28.68 16.33 -3.68
C LEU A 4 -28.82 15.30 -2.56
N GLN A 5 -29.19 14.06 -2.91
CA GLN A 5 -29.04 12.92 -2.01
C GLN A 5 -27.53 12.77 -1.78
N GLY A 6 -27.06 13.48 -0.75
CA GLY A 6 -25.67 13.53 -0.35
C GLY A 6 -25.17 12.12 -0.12
N LEU A 7 -24.03 11.80 -0.73
CA LEU A 7 -23.31 10.54 -0.57
C LEU A 7 -22.95 10.37 0.90
N ARG A 8 -23.80 9.68 1.65
CA ARG A 8 -23.60 9.51 3.09
C ARG A 8 -22.61 8.37 3.31
N VAL A 9 -21.39 8.72 3.71
CA VAL A 9 -20.35 7.72 4.03
C VAL A 9 -20.78 6.93 5.27
N ASP A 10 -20.88 5.61 5.13
CA ASP A 10 -21.01 4.72 6.28
C ASP A 10 -19.64 4.60 6.98
N ASN A 11 -19.44 5.49 7.94
CA ASN A 11 -18.23 5.57 8.75
C ASN A 11 -17.92 4.26 9.50
N THR A 12 -18.93 3.44 9.82
CA THR A 12 -18.72 2.16 10.50
C THR A 12 -18.11 1.14 9.55
N THR A 13 -18.69 1.00 8.35
CA THR A 13 -18.17 0.11 7.31
C THR A 13 -16.77 0.53 6.86
N VAL A 14 -16.58 1.83 6.63
CA VAL A 14 -15.26 2.39 6.27
C VAL A 14 -14.24 2.18 7.37
N GLY A 15 -14.59 2.42 8.64
CA GLY A 15 -13.70 2.20 9.77
C GLY A 15 -13.23 0.75 9.87
N ARG A 16 -14.15 -0.21 9.76
CA ARG A 16 -13.82 -1.65 9.77
C ARG A 16 -12.92 -2.04 8.59
N GLY A 17 -13.23 -1.55 7.39
CA GLY A 17 -12.44 -1.82 6.19
C GLY A 17 -11.03 -1.28 6.30
N LEU A 18 -10.86 -0.06 6.82
CA LEU A 18 -9.56 0.55 7.04
C LEU A 18 -8.75 -0.20 8.11
N SER A 19 -9.37 -0.62 9.21
CA SER A 19 -8.68 -1.43 10.22
C SER A 19 -8.21 -2.77 9.65
N ALA A 20 -9.04 -3.45 8.85
CA ALA A 20 -8.65 -4.69 8.18
C ALA A 20 -7.52 -4.46 7.17
N TRP A 21 -7.57 -3.35 6.42
CA TRP A 21 -6.51 -2.95 5.50
C TRP A 21 -5.19 -2.70 6.23
N ASP A 22 -5.21 -2.02 7.37
CA ASP A 22 -4.01 -1.73 8.16
C ASP A 22 -3.35 -3.02 8.65
N SER A 23 -4.14 -3.95 9.20
CA SER A 23 -3.62 -5.24 9.65
C SER A 23 -2.99 -6.02 8.50
N MET A 24 -3.70 -6.14 7.37
CA MET A 24 -3.23 -6.86 6.20
C MET A 24 -1.97 -6.23 5.59
N SER A 25 -1.95 -4.91 5.40
CA SER A 25 -0.82 -4.21 4.77
C SER A 25 0.42 -4.20 5.68
N SER A 26 0.24 -4.10 7.00
CA SER A 26 1.34 -4.24 7.95
C SER A 26 1.92 -5.66 7.97
N GLU A 27 1.07 -6.68 7.91
CA GLU A 27 1.53 -8.07 7.85
C GLU A 27 2.27 -8.34 6.54
N LEU A 28 1.71 -7.91 5.41
CA LEU A 28 2.34 -8.00 4.09
C LEU A 28 3.72 -7.33 4.08
N GLN A 29 3.84 -6.12 4.61
CA GLN A 29 5.11 -5.40 4.68
C GLN A 29 6.14 -6.16 5.53
N SER A 30 5.73 -6.70 6.68
CA SER A 30 6.59 -7.51 7.54
C SER A 30 7.07 -8.78 6.84
N MET A 31 6.17 -9.52 6.19
CA MET A 31 6.49 -10.74 5.46
C MET A 31 7.42 -10.48 4.29
N TRP A 32 7.15 -9.42 3.51
CA TRP A 32 7.97 -9.04 2.38
C TRP A 32 9.40 -8.65 2.80
N ASN A 33 9.54 -7.82 3.84
CA ASN A 33 10.85 -7.41 4.35
C ASN A 33 11.67 -8.62 4.83
N LYS A 34 11.03 -9.60 5.48
CA LYS A 34 11.68 -10.86 5.86
C LYS A 34 12.13 -11.66 4.64
N ALA A 35 11.29 -11.76 3.61
CA ALA A 35 11.62 -12.47 2.38
C ALA A 35 12.81 -11.84 1.64
N VAL A 36 12.81 -10.51 1.46
CA VAL A 36 13.93 -9.77 0.83
C VAL A 36 15.22 -9.97 1.61
N THR A 37 15.16 -9.85 2.95
CA THR A 37 16.32 -10.08 3.81
C THR A 37 16.88 -11.49 3.63
N ARG A 38 15.99 -12.50 3.55
CA ARG A 38 16.41 -13.89 3.36
C ARG A 38 17.03 -14.14 2.00
N VAL A 39 16.46 -13.59 0.92
CA VAL A 39 17.02 -13.69 -0.44
C VAL A 39 18.42 -13.09 -0.49
N ARG A 40 18.61 -11.90 0.08
CA ARG A 40 19.92 -11.25 0.13
C ARG A 40 20.94 -12.07 0.91
N ALA A 41 20.57 -12.55 2.10
CA ALA A 41 21.44 -13.40 2.89
C ALA A 41 21.86 -14.69 2.13
N LEU A 42 20.93 -15.32 1.42
CA LEU A 42 21.23 -16.51 0.60
C LEU A 42 22.16 -16.18 -0.57
N ASN A 43 22.03 -15.01 -1.17
CA ASN A 43 22.91 -14.57 -2.24
C ASN A 43 24.31 -14.21 -1.73
N ASP A 44 24.41 -13.62 -0.53
CA ASP A 44 25.69 -13.29 0.11
C ASP A 44 26.50 -14.54 0.49
N GLU A 45 25.85 -15.69 0.70
CA GLU A 45 26.51 -16.98 0.90
C GLU A 45 27.23 -17.49 -0.37
N THR A 46 27.02 -16.87 -1.53
CA THR A 46 27.64 -17.23 -2.83
C THR A 46 27.50 -18.73 -3.20
N PRO A 47 26.26 -19.29 -3.22
CA PRO A 47 26.02 -20.74 -3.31
C PRO A 47 26.41 -21.37 -4.66
N TRP A 48 26.80 -20.57 -5.65
CA TRP A 48 27.09 -21.02 -7.02
C TRP A 48 28.47 -21.66 -7.20
N GLY A 49 29.39 -21.50 -6.24
CA GLY A 49 30.73 -22.08 -6.29
C GLY A 49 31.69 -21.37 -7.26
N ASP A 50 32.99 -21.67 -7.13
CA ASP A 50 34.08 -20.93 -7.78
C ASP A 50 34.44 -21.42 -9.20
N GLY A 51 33.75 -22.45 -9.68
CA GLY A 51 34.00 -23.04 -11.01
C GLY A 51 33.39 -22.24 -12.17
N SER A 52 33.76 -22.60 -13.40
CA SER A 52 33.19 -22.01 -14.63
C SER A 52 31.66 -22.10 -14.69
N ASP A 53 31.11 -23.19 -14.15
CA ASP A 53 29.67 -23.43 -14.12
C ASP A 53 28.99 -22.49 -13.13
N GLY A 54 29.62 -22.26 -11.97
CA GLY A 54 29.17 -21.30 -10.96
C GLY A 54 29.17 -19.86 -11.48
N ALA A 55 30.25 -19.47 -12.15
CA ALA A 55 30.35 -18.16 -12.80
C ALA A 55 29.27 -17.96 -13.90
N SER A 56 29.03 -18.99 -14.71
CA SER A 56 28.02 -18.96 -15.77
C SER A 56 26.60 -18.88 -15.20
N PHE A 57 26.32 -19.66 -14.15
CA PHE A 57 25.05 -19.60 -13.43
C PHE A 57 24.83 -18.21 -12.83
N TYR A 58 25.83 -17.67 -12.11
CA TYR A 58 25.72 -16.35 -11.50
C TYR A 58 25.43 -15.27 -12.55
N ALA A 59 26.16 -15.28 -13.67
CA ALA A 59 25.95 -14.34 -14.77
C ALA A 59 24.52 -14.41 -15.32
N ALA A 60 23.96 -15.61 -15.50
CA ALA A 60 22.57 -15.78 -15.92
C ALA A 60 21.56 -15.37 -14.83
N TYR A 61 21.86 -15.68 -13.56
CA TYR A 61 21.02 -15.40 -12.42
C TYR A 61 20.85 -13.90 -12.14
N VAL A 62 21.91 -13.11 -12.31
CA VAL A 62 21.88 -11.64 -12.15
C VAL A 62 21.53 -10.90 -13.43
N ALA A 63 21.38 -11.61 -14.56
CA ALA A 63 21.02 -11.00 -15.84
C ALA A 63 19.68 -10.26 -15.74
N ASN A 64 19.57 -9.15 -16.46
CA ASN A 64 18.37 -8.30 -16.48
C ASN A 64 17.92 -7.84 -15.08
N GLY A 65 18.87 -7.61 -14.16
CA GLY A 65 18.62 -7.13 -12.80
C GLY A 65 18.40 -8.23 -11.76
N GLY A 66 18.18 -9.48 -12.21
CA GLY A 66 18.15 -10.65 -11.35
C GLY A 66 17.20 -10.55 -10.16
N PRO A 67 17.55 -11.16 -9.02
CA PRO A 67 16.73 -11.13 -7.80
C PRO A 67 16.56 -9.74 -7.22
N GLU A 68 17.52 -8.84 -7.41
CA GLU A 68 17.41 -7.48 -6.88
C GLU A 68 16.31 -6.69 -7.58
N MET A 69 16.07 -6.92 -8.87
CA MET A 69 14.90 -6.34 -9.55
C MET A 69 13.59 -6.82 -8.92
N LEU A 70 13.49 -8.13 -8.63
CA LEU A 70 12.31 -8.68 -7.93
C LEU A 70 12.15 -8.07 -6.54
N CYS A 71 13.24 -7.95 -5.77
CA CYS A 71 13.22 -7.33 -4.45
C CYS A 71 12.81 -5.85 -4.52
N ALA A 72 13.32 -5.10 -5.50
CA ALA A 72 13.01 -3.69 -5.68
C ALA A 72 11.54 -3.47 -6.08
N GLU A 73 11.06 -4.17 -7.12
CA GLU A 73 9.68 -4.01 -7.59
C GLU A 73 8.66 -4.49 -6.56
N GLY A 74 8.91 -5.61 -5.88
CA GLY A 74 8.02 -6.05 -4.82
C GLY A 74 8.00 -5.09 -3.63
N THR A 75 9.13 -4.46 -3.29
CA THR A 75 9.18 -3.42 -2.25
C THR A 75 8.33 -2.21 -2.65
N ARG A 76 8.47 -1.76 -3.91
CA ARG A 76 7.66 -0.65 -4.44
C ARG A 76 6.16 -0.96 -4.37
N LEU A 77 5.74 -2.16 -4.78
CA LEU A 77 4.33 -2.58 -4.75
C LEU A 77 3.78 -2.66 -3.32
N VAL A 78 4.55 -3.22 -2.40
CA VAL A 78 4.16 -3.30 -0.97
C VAL A 78 4.02 -1.90 -0.37
N ASP A 79 4.95 -0.99 -0.67
CA ASP A 79 4.86 0.40 -0.21
C ASP A 79 3.64 1.13 -0.79
N GLU A 80 3.28 0.86 -2.04
CA GLU A 80 2.04 1.38 -2.64
C GLU A 80 0.80 0.88 -1.90
N ILE A 81 0.71 -0.42 -1.59
CA ILE A 81 -0.39 -1.01 -0.81
C ILE A 81 -0.48 -0.36 0.58
N VAL A 82 0.64 -0.18 1.26
CA VAL A 82 0.68 0.47 2.58
C VAL A 82 0.18 1.92 2.51
N LYS A 83 0.50 2.66 1.44
CA LYS A 83 0.09 4.06 1.24
C LYS A 83 -1.41 4.23 0.97
N VAL A 84 -2.12 3.19 0.53
CA VAL A 84 -3.56 3.28 0.23
C VAL A 84 -4.37 3.61 1.49
N GLY A 85 -4.05 3.00 2.64
CA GLY A 85 -4.80 3.20 3.89
C GLY A 85 -4.86 4.67 4.34
N PRO A 86 -3.71 5.36 4.49
CA PRO A 86 -3.68 6.80 4.77
C PRO A 86 -4.40 7.66 3.73
N THR A 87 -4.26 7.31 2.45
CA THR A 87 -4.92 8.03 1.34
C THR A 87 -6.44 7.93 1.42
N MET A 88 -6.96 6.73 1.71
CA MET A 88 -8.39 6.51 1.91
C MET A 88 -8.93 7.24 3.14
N ARG A 89 -8.21 7.21 4.28
CA ARG A 89 -8.58 7.99 5.48
C ARG A 89 -8.73 9.48 5.17
N LYS A 90 -7.74 10.06 4.50
CA LYS A 90 -7.76 11.47 4.13
C LYS A 90 -8.95 11.79 3.21
N SER A 91 -9.24 10.91 2.26
CA SER A 91 -10.38 11.08 1.35
C SER A 91 -11.73 11.05 2.09
N VAL A 92 -11.89 10.12 3.03
CA VAL A 92 -13.11 9.99 3.86
C VAL A 92 -13.28 11.22 4.77
N GLN A 93 -12.19 11.69 5.38
CA GLN A 93 -12.19 12.90 6.21
C GLN A 93 -12.62 14.12 5.38
N ASN A 94 -12.05 14.30 4.18
CA ASN A 94 -12.40 15.41 3.29
C ASN A 94 -13.88 15.41 2.91
N ILE A 95 -14.44 14.23 2.59
CA ILE A 95 -15.87 14.09 2.25
C ILE A 95 -16.73 14.49 3.46
N THR A 96 -16.43 13.95 4.63
CA THR A 96 -17.19 14.22 5.87
C THR A 96 -17.16 15.69 6.26
N SER A 97 -15.99 16.35 6.13
CA SER A 97 -15.85 17.77 6.42
C SER A 97 -16.59 18.65 5.40
N THR A 98 -16.58 18.27 4.13
CA THR A 98 -17.30 19.00 3.07
C THR A 98 -18.81 18.92 3.29
N ASP A 99 -19.33 17.72 3.58
CA ASP A 99 -20.75 17.51 3.90
C ASP A 99 -21.18 18.34 5.11
N HIS A 100 -20.35 18.43 6.16
CA HIS A 100 -20.64 19.23 7.34
C HIS A 100 -20.69 20.74 7.02
N GLY A 101 -19.75 21.24 6.22
CA GLY A 101 -19.73 22.64 5.78
C GLY A 101 -20.96 23.00 4.96
N MET A 102 -21.33 22.15 3.99
CA MET A 102 -22.53 22.35 3.18
C MET A 102 -23.82 22.33 4.02
N ALA A 103 -23.92 21.44 5.00
CA ALA A 103 -25.06 21.38 5.90
C ALA A 103 -25.18 22.65 6.77
N GLN A 104 -24.04 23.17 7.25
CA GLN A 104 -24.00 24.40 8.04
C GLN A 104 -24.39 25.63 7.23
N ASP A 105 -23.88 25.77 6.00
CA ASP A 105 -24.23 26.86 5.08
C ASP A 105 -25.71 26.83 4.72
N LEU A 106 -26.27 25.64 4.45
CA LEU A 106 -27.69 25.49 4.17
C LEU A 106 -28.54 25.92 5.37
N ASN A 107 -28.17 25.49 6.58
CA ASN A 107 -28.89 25.86 7.81
C ASN A 107 -28.84 27.37 8.09
N ASN A 108 -27.72 28.02 7.79
CA ASN A 108 -27.57 29.47 7.89
C ASN A 108 -28.39 30.22 6.83
N SER A 109 -28.52 29.68 5.61
CA SER A 109 -29.26 30.31 4.51
C SER A 109 -30.79 30.23 4.64
N ILE A 110 -31.32 29.29 5.43
CA ILE A 110 -32.76 29.10 5.68
C ILE A 110 -33.21 29.87 6.95
N SER A 111 -32.27 30.30 7.79
CA SER A 111 -32.54 31.01 9.05
C SER A 111 -32.57 32.56 8.89
N VAL A 112 -32.61 33.07 7.66
CA VAL A 112 -32.74 34.50 7.30
C VAL A 112 -34.06 34.71 6.58
#